data_AF-A0A365P4E2-F1
#
_entry.id   AF-A0A365P4E2-F1
#
_cell.length_a   1.000
_cell.length_b   1.000
_cell.length_c   1.000
_cell.angle_alpha   90.00
_cell.angle_beta   90.00
_cell.angle_gamma   90.00
#
_symmetry.space_group_name_H-M   'P 1'
#
loop_
_entity.id
_entity.type
_entity.pdbx_description
1 polymer ?
#
loop_
_entity_poly.entity_id
_entity_poly.type
_entity_poly.pdbx_seq_one_letter_code
_entity_poly.pdbx_strand_id
1 'polypeptide(L)'
;MKKAFFLLFPFFFIFISCQKNEDKIEIYLTQEPIEFTEGIHVRDFFTDDFIKDNNESSINKINNLIRNNVRIDTINKEFIYCGDFTATKEQLEEKPFIEDSEIINFNSKSSIINFEKSVIEKFDNLKYYENKIGIQFAVCINEKPVMFGYFIKGFMSGYYSKNYIIHFTHKSNYESGYSPYISSGKKFKPLDTIKEKEFIAALKKTNRLVHE
;
A
#
# COMPACT_ATOMS: atom_id res chain seq x y z
N MET A 1 64.14 -42.49 6.63
CA MET A 1 62.99 -42.27 5.71
C MET A 1 61.99 -41.38 6.42
N LYS A 2 62.00 -40.07 6.13
CA LYS A 2 61.11 -39.09 6.76
C LYS A 2 59.78 -39.09 6.01
N LYS A 3 58.70 -39.49 6.69
CA LYS A 3 57.33 -39.43 6.15
C LYS A 3 56.90 -37.96 6.13
N ALA A 4 56.87 -37.36 4.94
CA ALA A 4 56.24 -36.06 4.73
C ALA A 4 54.72 -36.27 4.78
N PHE A 5 54.11 -35.89 5.90
CA PHE A 5 52.67 -35.82 6.06
C PHE A 5 52.20 -34.54 5.36
N PHE A 6 51.89 -34.65 4.07
CA PHE A 6 51.31 -33.54 3.31
C PHE A 6 49.87 -33.34 3.79
N LEU A 7 49.70 -32.36 4.67
CA LEU A 7 48.42 -31.77 5.08
C LEU A 7 47.72 -31.23 3.83
N LEU A 8 46.92 -32.08 3.21
CA LEU A 8 45.91 -31.68 2.24
C LEU A 8 44.62 -31.45 3.04
N PHE A 9 43.95 -30.34 2.74
CA PHE A 9 42.68 -29.83 3.30
C PHE A 9 42.81 -28.83 4.47
N PRO A 10 42.22 -27.61 4.41
CA PRO A 10 41.08 -27.21 3.57
C PRO A 10 41.28 -25.89 2.81
N PHE A 11 41.46 -25.95 1.49
CA PHE A 11 41.32 -24.76 0.61
C PHE A 11 39.90 -24.69 0.01
N PHE A 12 38.90 -24.98 0.84
CA PHE A 12 37.47 -25.03 0.43
C PHE A 12 36.60 -23.96 1.12
N PHE A 13 37.21 -22.92 1.69
CA PHE A 13 36.49 -21.87 2.43
C PHE A 13 36.35 -20.52 1.68
N ILE A 14 36.72 -20.42 0.40
CA ILE A 14 36.72 -19.11 -0.31
C ILE A 14 35.47 -18.89 -1.18
N PHE A 15 34.54 -19.85 -1.28
CA PHE A 15 33.28 -19.64 -2.01
C PHE A 15 32.07 -19.41 -1.09
N ILE A 16 32.25 -18.74 0.06
CA ILE A 16 31.15 -17.96 0.62
C ILE A 16 31.02 -16.73 -0.27
N SER A 17 30.46 -16.95 -1.46
CA SER A 17 29.92 -15.89 -2.28
C SER A 17 28.92 -15.19 -1.38
N CYS A 18 29.28 -13.97 -0.96
CA CYS A 18 28.35 -13.05 -0.33
C CYS A 18 27.36 -12.65 -1.43
N GLN A 19 26.43 -13.55 -1.75
CA GLN A 19 25.23 -13.20 -2.48
C GLN A 19 24.57 -12.15 -1.61
N LYS A 20 24.75 -10.87 -1.98
CA LYS A 20 23.95 -9.79 -1.44
C LYS A 20 22.52 -10.25 -1.63
N ASN A 21 21.85 -10.58 -0.53
CA ASN A 21 20.43 -10.87 -0.59
C ASN A 21 19.79 -9.64 -1.24
N GLU A 22 19.23 -9.84 -2.43
CA GLU A 22 18.52 -8.78 -3.13
C GLU A 22 17.32 -8.40 -2.28
N ASP A 23 16.99 -7.10 -2.26
CA ASP A 23 15.87 -6.65 -1.43
C ASP A 23 14.59 -7.23 -2.03
N LYS A 24 13.89 -8.08 -1.27
CA LYS A 24 12.60 -8.63 -1.66
C LYS A 24 11.52 -7.59 -1.35
N ILE A 25 10.79 -7.14 -2.35
CA ILE A 25 9.74 -6.11 -2.24
C ILE A 25 8.39 -6.79 -2.38
N GLU A 26 7.55 -6.74 -1.37
CA GLU A 26 6.25 -7.43 -1.35
C GLU A 26 5.14 -6.48 -0.90
N ILE A 27 3.90 -6.81 -1.24
CA ILE A 27 2.73 -6.07 -0.73
C ILE A 27 1.82 -7.03 0.02
N TYR A 28 1.60 -6.73 1.29
CA TYR A 28 0.72 -7.49 2.19
C TYR A 28 -0.58 -6.74 2.44
N LEU A 29 -1.66 -7.47 2.67
CA LEU A 29 -2.88 -6.91 3.23
C LEU A 29 -2.81 -6.95 4.76
N THR A 30 -3.55 -6.07 5.41
CA THR A 30 -3.82 -6.18 6.86
C THR A 30 -4.83 -7.30 7.12
N GLN A 31 -4.66 -8.07 8.20
CA GLN A 31 -5.63 -9.10 8.60
C GLN A 31 -6.99 -8.50 8.91
N GLU A 32 -6.98 -7.35 9.60
CA GLU A 32 -8.17 -6.58 9.96
C GLU A 32 -7.91 -5.10 9.69
N PRO A 33 -8.96 -4.29 9.44
CA PRO A 33 -8.81 -2.86 9.28
C PRO A 33 -8.22 -2.21 10.55
N ILE A 34 -7.12 -1.49 10.36
CA ILE A 34 -6.46 -0.70 11.38
C ILE A 34 -7.11 0.70 11.39
N GLU A 35 -7.56 1.12 12.55
CA GLU A 35 -8.11 2.46 12.74
C GLU A 35 -7.01 3.53 12.57
N PHE A 36 -7.25 4.50 11.70
CA PHE A 36 -6.37 5.66 11.57
C PHE A 36 -6.72 6.72 12.63
N THR A 37 -5.70 7.43 13.13
CA THR A 37 -5.85 8.30 14.31
C THR A 37 -6.20 9.75 13.97
N GLU A 38 -6.20 10.11 12.69
CA GLU A 38 -6.39 11.48 12.23
C GLU A 38 -7.85 11.92 12.25
N GLY A 39 -8.10 13.15 12.71
CA GLY A 39 -9.45 13.71 12.79
C GLY A 39 -10.33 13.05 13.86
N ILE A 40 -11.58 13.49 13.95
CA ILE A 40 -12.59 12.93 14.83
C ILE A 40 -13.60 12.10 14.04
N HIS A 41 -14.24 11.11 14.67
CA HIS A 41 -15.28 10.34 14.00
C HIS A 41 -16.44 11.23 13.57
N VAL A 42 -16.97 11.00 12.36
CA VAL A 42 -18.15 11.72 11.85
C VAL A 42 -19.33 11.64 12.83
N ARG A 43 -19.51 10.48 13.46
CA ARG A 43 -20.57 10.23 14.46
C ARG A 43 -20.44 11.13 15.70
N ASP A 44 -19.22 11.55 16.05
CA ASP A 44 -18.95 12.35 17.24
C ASP A 44 -19.08 13.86 16.91
N PHE A 45 -19.09 14.23 15.62
CA PHE A 45 -19.22 15.61 15.16
C PHE A 45 -20.68 16.01 14.90
N PHE A 46 -21.48 15.12 14.33
CA PHE A 46 -22.91 15.38 14.10
C PHE A 46 -23.71 14.87 15.30
N THR A 47 -24.32 15.77 16.06
CA THR A 47 -25.19 15.42 17.19
C THR A 47 -26.50 14.82 16.70
N ASP A 48 -27.16 14.04 17.57
CA ASP A 48 -28.47 13.46 17.26
C ASP A 48 -29.51 14.53 16.87
N ASP A 49 -29.42 15.72 17.46
CA ASP A 49 -30.33 16.83 17.14
C ASP A 49 -30.04 17.43 15.76
N PHE A 50 -28.76 17.51 15.35
CA PHE A 50 -28.42 17.85 13.97
C PHE A 50 -29.00 16.82 12.99
N ILE A 51 -28.95 15.53 13.32
CA ILE A 51 -29.49 14.47 12.44
C ILE A 51 -31.01 14.57 12.32
N LYS A 52 -31.73 14.89 13.42
CA LYS A 52 -33.20 15.04 13.42
C LYS A 52 -33.71 16.23 12.62
N ASP A 53 -32.97 17.33 12.61
CA ASP A 53 -33.36 18.57 11.91
C ASP A 53 -33.07 18.53 10.40
N ASN A 54 -32.49 17.43 9.91
CA ASN A 54 -32.08 17.26 8.52
C ASN A 54 -32.98 16.28 7.75
N ASN A 55 -33.03 16.43 6.43
CA ASN A 55 -33.83 15.55 5.56
C ASN A 55 -33.21 14.14 5.43
N GLU A 56 -34.04 13.18 5.00
CA GLU A 56 -33.64 11.76 4.83
C GLU A 56 -32.38 11.59 3.97
N SER A 57 -32.23 12.39 2.92
CA SER A 57 -31.04 12.37 2.05
C SER A 57 -29.75 12.69 2.82
N SER A 58 -29.81 13.69 3.71
CA SER A 58 -28.68 14.12 4.53
C SER A 58 -28.34 13.09 5.61
N ILE A 59 -29.36 12.50 6.24
CA ILE A 59 -29.19 11.40 7.21
C ILE A 59 -28.53 10.19 6.53
N ASN A 60 -29.00 9.81 5.34
CA ASN A 60 -28.42 8.70 4.58
C ASN A 60 -26.95 8.97 4.21
N LYS A 61 -26.62 10.21 3.86
CA LYS A 61 -25.23 10.60 3.60
C LYS A 61 -24.35 10.48 4.84
N ILE A 62 -24.81 10.96 6.00
CA ILE A 62 -24.07 10.86 7.27
C ILE A 62 -23.89 9.39 7.68
N ASN A 63 -24.95 8.59 7.60
CA ASN A 63 -24.89 7.15 7.88
C ASN A 63 -23.90 6.44 6.98
N ASN A 64 -23.83 6.82 5.70
CA ASN A 64 -22.83 6.29 4.78
C ASN A 64 -21.40 6.66 5.20
N LEU A 65 -21.16 7.92 5.59
CA LEU A 65 -19.87 8.37 6.11
C LEU A 65 -19.46 7.60 7.39
N ILE A 66 -20.40 7.39 8.32
CA ILE A 66 -20.15 6.62 9.54
C ILE A 66 -19.80 5.17 9.21
N ARG A 67 -20.56 4.52 8.32
CA ARG A 67 -20.30 3.12 7.90
C ARG A 67 -18.93 2.94 7.26
N ASN A 68 -18.46 3.94 6.53
CA ASN A 68 -17.14 3.93 5.89
C ASN A 68 -16.00 4.38 6.82
N ASN A 69 -16.26 4.53 8.13
CA ASN A 69 -15.28 5.00 9.11
C ASN A 69 -14.62 6.33 8.71
N VAL A 70 -15.40 7.22 8.09
CA VAL A 70 -14.91 8.54 7.68
C VAL A 70 -14.74 9.40 8.93
N ARG A 71 -13.68 10.20 8.93
CA ARG A 71 -13.39 11.16 9.98
C ARG A 71 -13.42 12.59 9.47
N ILE A 72 -13.39 13.56 10.37
CA ILE A 72 -13.42 14.99 10.04
C ILE A 72 -12.16 15.64 10.60
N ASP A 73 -11.43 16.33 9.73
CA ASP A 73 -10.45 17.33 10.13
C ASP A 73 -11.22 18.60 10.53
N THR A 74 -11.36 18.85 11.83
CA THR A 74 -12.13 20.01 12.33
C THR A 74 -11.43 21.35 12.10
N ILE A 75 -10.12 21.34 11.84
CA ILE A 75 -9.33 22.55 11.56
C ILE A 75 -9.61 22.99 10.12
N ASN A 76 -9.49 22.07 9.17
CA ASN A 76 -9.67 22.35 7.74
C ASN A 76 -11.11 22.17 7.25
N LYS A 77 -11.98 21.57 8.08
CA LYS A 77 -13.38 21.20 7.76
C LYS A 77 -13.47 20.24 6.55
N GLU A 78 -12.55 19.29 6.48
CA GLU A 78 -12.44 18.30 5.39
C GLU A 78 -12.77 16.89 5.93
N PHE A 79 -13.43 16.06 5.11
CA PHE A 79 -13.61 14.63 5.42
C PHE A 79 -12.33 13.86 5.11
N ILE A 80 -11.90 12.99 6.04
CA ILE A 80 -10.75 12.10 5.91
C ILE A 80 -11.28 10.69 5.66
N TYR A 81 -11.02 10.18 4.46
CA TYR A 81 -11.54 8.89 4.02
C TYR A 81 -10.52 7.74 4.09
N CYS A 82 -9.24 8.07 3.89
CA CYS A 82 -8.11 7.15 3.96
C CYS A 82 -6.98 7.84 4.73
N GLY A 83 -7.08 7.83 6.07
CA GLY A 83 -6.10 8.47 6.94
C GLY A 83 -4.81 7.65 7.09
N ASP A 84 -3.83 8.26 7.75
CA ASP A 84 -2.55 7.60 8.04
C ASP A 84 -2.72 6.48 9.08
N PHE A 85 -2.13 5.33 8.79
CA PHE A 85 -2.05 4.20 9.70
C PHE A 85 -0.68 3.54 9.61
N THR A 86 -0.34 2.75 10.62
CA THR A 86 0.86 1.92 10.66
C THR A 86 0.48 0.51 11.07
N ALA A 87 1.15 -0.49 10.50
CA ALA A 87 0.95 -1.90 10.84
C ALA A 87 2.29 -2.53 11.25
N THR A 88 2.26 -3.41 12.25
CA THR A 88 3.36 -4.34 12.52
C THR A 88 3.23 -5.59 11.64
N LYS A 89 4.29 -6.40 11.54
CA LYS A 89 4.27 -7.63 10.72
C LYS A 89 3.18 -8.61 11.20
N GLU A 90 2.92 -8.65 12.50
CA GLU A 90 1.92 -9.52 13.11
C GLU A 90 0.48 -9.12 12.76
N GLN A 91 0.26 -7.88 12.33
CA GLN A 91 -1.05 -7.37 11.89
C GLN A 91 -1.29 -7.57 10.38
N LEU A 92 -0.30 -8.09 9.66
CA LEU A 92 -0.37 -8.38 8.23
C LEU A 92 -0.73 -9.84 7.99
N GLU A 93 -1.36 -10.12 6.85
CA GLU A 93 -1.60 -11.48 6.38
C GLU A 93 -0.28 -12.28 6.34
N GLU A 94 -0.35 -13.58 6.57
CA GLU A 94 0.85 -14.44 6.61
C GLU A 94 1.60 -14.44 5.27
N LYS A 95 0.84 -14.43 4.17
CA LYS A 95 1.36 -14.44 2.80
C LYS A 95 1.18 -13.08 2.14
N PRO A 96 2.13 -12.65 1.28
CA PRO A 96 1.97 -11.42 0.54
C PRO A 96 0.82 -11.56 -0.45
N PHE A 97 0.07 -10.47 -0.62
CA PHE A 97 -0.94 -10.37 -1.65
C PHE A 97 -0.30 -10.18 -3.03
N ILE A 98 0.79 -9.41 -3.11
CA ILE A 98 1.61 -9.27 -4.31
C ILE A 98 3.04 -9.67 -3.94
N GLU A 99 3.54 -10.70 -4.62
CA GLU A 99 4.88 -11.24 -4.47
C GLU A 99 5.93 -10.36 -5.16
N ASP A 100 7.19 -10.50 -4.78
CA ASP A 100 8.31 -9.73 -5.35
C ASP A 100 8.46 -9.88 -6.86
N SER A 101 8.33 -11.11 -7.36
CA SER A 101 8.40 -11.40 -8.80
C SER A 101 7.23 -10.80 -9.58
N GLU A 102 6.16 -10.39 -8.91
CA GLU A 102 5.00 -9.79 -9.55
C GLU A 102 5.10 -8.25 -9.66
N ILE A 103 6.13 -7.64 -9.07
CA ILE A 103 6.40 -6.21 -9.17
C ILE A 103 7.47 -5.97 -10.23
N ILE A 104 7.05 -5.48 -11.40
CA ILE A 104 7.92 -5.29 -12.56
C ILE A 104 8.81 -4.06 -12.36
N ASN A 105 8.20 -2.89 -12.16
CA ASN A 105 8.93 -1.64 -11.92
C ASN A 105 8.02 -0.57 -11.34
N PHE A 106 8.62 0.52 -10.89
CA PHE A 106 7.95 1.72 -10.46
C PHE A 106 8.53 2.94 -11.18
N ASN A 107 7.68 3.69 -11.88
CA ASN A 107 8.03 4.96 -12.48
C ASN A 107 7.81 6.08 -11.47
N SER A 108 8.91 6.64 -10.98
CA SER A 108 8.88 7.71 -9.97
C SER A 108 8.36 9.07 -10.47
N LYS A 109 8.39 9.34 -11.78
CA LYS A 109 7.86 10.60 -12.34
C LYS A 109 6.35 10.54 -12.47
N SER A 110 5.83 9.46 -13.04
CA SER A 110 4.39 9.25 -13.23
C SER A 110 3.70 8.60 -12.04
N SER A 111 4.48 8.14 -11.05
CA SER A 111 4.03 7.34 -9.90
C SER A 111 3.30 6.05 -10.29
N ILE A 112 3.58 5.52 -11.49
CA ILE A 112 2.99 4.27 -11.97
C ILE A 112 3.77 3.09 -11.39
N ILE A 113 3.06 2.11 -10.84
CA ILE A 113 3.62 0.82 -10.46
C ILE A 113 3.13 -0.24 -11.44
N ASN A 114 4.06 -0.92 -12.10
CA ASN A 114 3.75 -1.96 -13.06
C ASN A 114 3.85 -3.32 -12.38
N PHE A 115 2.79 -4.11 -12.54
CA PHE A 115 2.70 -5.46 -12.02
C PHE A 115 2.60 -6.48 -13.14
N GLU A 116 2.94 -7.72 -12.83
CA GLU A 116 2.65 -8.88 -13.67
C GLU A 116 1.14 -9.05 -13.87
N LYS A 117 0.75 -9.68 -14.99
CA LYS A 117 -0.66 -9.88 -15.34
C LYS A 117 -1.43 -10.68 -14.29
N SER A 118 -0.76 -11.55 -13.53
CA SER A 118 -1.35 -12.31 -12.42
C SER A 118 -1.96 -11.42 -11.35
N VAL A 119 -1.40 -10.24 -11.10
CA VAL A 119 -1.89 -9.28 -10.09
C VAL A 119 -3.24 -8.69 -10.49
N ILE A 120 -3.50 -8.54 -11.79
CA ILE A 120 -4.81 -8.06 -12.29
C ILE A 120 -5.93 -9.02 -11.86
N GLU A 121 -5.67 -10.33 -11.89
CA GLU A 121 -6.65 -11.34 -11.48
C GLU A 121 -6.87 -11.31 -9.95
N LYS A 122 -5.83 -10.99 -9.18
CA LYS A 122 -5.96 -10.78 -7.74
C LYS A 122 -6.83 -9.57 -7.42
N PHE A 123 -6.66 -8.46 -8.15
CA PHE A 123 -7.49 -7.26 -7.98
C PHE A 123 -8.96 -7.49 -8.31
N ASP A 124 -9.27 -8.26 -9.35
CA ASP A 124 -10.65 -8.58 -9.71
C ASP A 124 -11.36 -9.44 -8.65
N ASN A 125 -10.61 -10.35 -8.01
CA ASN A 125 -11.10 -11.21 -6.94
C ASN A 125 -11.06 -10.57 -5.55
N LEU A 126 -10.51 -9.35 -5.44
CA LEU A 126 -10.37 -8.66 -4.17
C LEU A 126 -11.76 -8.29 -3.64
N LYS A 127 -12.19 -8.96 -2.57
CA LYS A 127 -13.47 -8.70 -1.93
C LYS A 127 -13.40 -7.35 -1.22
N TYR A 128 -13.99 -6.33 -1.83
CA TYR A 128 -14.31 -5.12 -1.10
C TYR A 128 -15.33 -5.47 -0.04
N TYR A 129 -15.01 -5.15 1.21
CA TYR A 129 -16.03 -5.10 2.24
C TYR A 129 -17.09 -4.11 1.74
N GLU A 130 -18.32 -4.60 1.58
CA GLU A 130 -19.47 -3.73 1.38
C GLU A 130 -19.38 -2.63 2.46
N ASN A 131 -19.26 -1.36 2.06
CA ASN A 131 -19.05 -0.20 2.93
C ASN A 131 -17.61 0.14 3.38
N LYS A 132 -16.56 -0.20 2.61
CA LYS A 132 -15.21 0.37 2.83
C LYS A 132 -14.67 1.07 1.60
N ILE A 133 -14.03 2.22 1.82
CA ILE A 133 -13.48 3.09 0.77
C ILE A 133 -12.19 2.53 0.16
N GLY A 134 -11.48 1.70 0.89
CA GLY A 134 -10.28 1.04 0.41
C GLY A 134 -9.89 -0.14 1.29
N ILE A 135 -8.98 -0.95 0.76
CA ILE A 135 -8.41 -2.10 1.47
C ILE A 135 -6.98 -1.74 1.87
N GLN A 136 -6.68 -1.83 3.16
CA GLN A 136 -5.37 -1.46 3.68
C GLN A 136 -4.28 -2.44 3.24
N PHE A 137 -3.13 -1.89 2.88
CA PHE A 137 -1.94 -2.66 2.53
C PHE A 137 -0.69 -2.10 3.22
N ALA A 138 0.33 -2.94 3.28
CA ALA A 138 1.70 -2.55 3.61
C ALA A 138 2.66 -3.06 2.54
N VAL A 139 3.50 -2.17 2.00
CA VAL A 139 4.69 -2.58 1.26
C VAL A 139 5.76 -2.96 2.25
N CYS A 140 6.34 -4.14 2.06
CA CYS A 140 7.39 -4.69 2.88
C CYS A 140 8.67 -4.84 2.07
N ILE A 141 9.82 -4.62 2.72
CA ILE A 141 11.14 -4.98 2.20
C ILE A 141 11.71 -6.07 3.10
N ASN A 142 11.98 -7.24 2.55
CA ASN A 142 12.42 -8.41 3.32
C ASN A 142 11.49 -8.65 4.53
N GLU A 143 10.18 -8.69 4.26
CA GLU A 143 9.10 -8.83 5.25
C GLU A 143 8.94 -7.70 6.29
N LYS A 144 9.82 -6.69 6.29
CA LYS A 144 9.69 -5.51 7.16
C LYS A 144 8.76 -4.47 6.51
N PRO A 145 7.66 -4.04 7.16
CA PRO A 145 6.79 -2.97 6.64
C PRO A 145 7.54 -1.64 6.54
N VAL A 146 7.41 -0.95 5.40
CA VAL A 146 8.09 0.34 5.14
C VAL A 146 7.19 1.43 4.58
N MET A 147 6.05 1.05 3.99
CA MET A 147 5.06 1.99 3.47
C MET A 147 3.68 1.37 3.64
N PHE A 148 2.69 2.19 3.99
CA PHE A 148 1.30 1.77 4.22
C PHE A 148 0.40 2.43 3.19
N GLY A 149 -0.80 1.93 2.96
CA GLY A 149 -1.69 2.58 2.01
C GLY A 149 -3.00 1.85 1.82
N TYR A 150 -3.74 2.26 0.80
CA TYR A 150 -5.05 1.72 0.48
C TYR A 150 -5.10 1.31 -0.99
N PHE A 151 -5.58 0.10 -1.26
CA PHE A 151 -6.07 -0.26 -2.58
C PHE A 151 -7.47 0.33 -2.76
N ILE A 152 -7.68 1.06 -3.85
CA ILE A 152 -8.97 1.68 -4.18
C ILE A 152 -9.35 1.33 -5.60
N LYS A 153 -10.60 0.89 -5.79
CA LYS A 153 -11.15 0.51 -7.09
C LYS A 153 -11.78 1.72 -7.77
N GLY A 154 -11.29 2.03 -8.95
CA GLY A 154 -11.74 3.16 -9.76
C GLY A 154 -11.15 4.50 -9.32
N PHE A 155 -11.67 5.57 -9.93
CA PHE A 155 -11.32 6.93 -9.59
C PHE A 155 -12.25 7.48 -8.53
N MET A 156 -11.67 7.95 -7.43
CA MET A 156 -12.40 8.59 -6.34
C MET A 156 -12.12 10.09 -6.39
N SER A 157 -12.85 10.81 -7.24
CA SER A 157 -12.79 12.27 -7.28
C SER A 157 -13.30 12.87 -5.98
N GLY A 158 -12.56 13.83 -5.41
CA GLY A 158 -12.98 14.57 -4.21
C GLY A 158 -12.72 13.88 -2.86
N TYR A 159 -12.11 12.69 -2.85
CA TYR A 159 -11.75 12.02 -1.60
C TYR A 159 -10.38 12.50 -1.12
N TYR A 160 -10.36 13.06 0.08
CA TYR A 160 -9.14 13.48 0.73
C TYR A 160 -8.52 12.25 1.43
N SER A 161 -7.48 11.72 0.81
CA SER A 161 -6.54 10.78 1.43
C SER A 161 -5.32 11.56 1.92
N LYS A 162 -4.74 11.12 3.03
CA LYS A 162 -3.40 11.54 3.48
C LYS A 162 -2.34 10.46 3.26
N ASN A 163 -2.80 9.25 2.92
CA ASN A 163 -1.98 8.06 2.76
C ASN A 163 -1.79 7.71 1.28
N TYR A 164 -0.94 6.72 0.99
CA TYR A 164 -0.73 6.22 -0.37
C TYR A 164 -1.94 5.44 -0.86
N ILE A 165 -2.27 5.61 -2.13
CA ILE A 165 -3.36 4.88 -2.78
C ILE A 165 -2.82 4.16 -4.01
N ILE A 166 -3.03 2.86 -4.09
CA ILE A 166 -2.92 2.13 -5.36
C ILE A 166 -4.30 2.10 -5.99
N HIS A 167 -4.47 2.88 -7.06
CA HIS A 167 -5.69 2.88 -7.85
C HIS A 167 -5.68 1.71 -8.81
N PHE A 168 -6.74 0.92 -8.78
CA PHE A 168 -6.89 -0.23 -9.65
C PHE A 168 -8.30 -0.26 -10.27
N THR A 169 -8.49 -1.03 -11.32
CA THR A 169 -9.76 -1.13 -12.05
C THR A 169 -10.11 -2.59 -12.33
N HIS A 170 -11.24 -2.84 -12.99
CA HIS A 170 -11.59 -4.16 -13.52
C HIS A 170 -10.62 -4.62 -14.62
N LYS A 171 -10.42 -5.94 -14.77
CA LYS A 171 -9.62 -6.58 -15.83
C LYS A 171 -9.84 -5.99 -17.22
N SER A 172 -11.10 -5.78 -17.61
CA SER A 172 -11.49 -5.22 -18.92
C SER A 172 -10.85 -3.86 -19.23
N ASN A 173 -10.55 -3.05 -18.21
CA ASN A 173 -9.94 -1.74 -18.40
C ASN A 173 -8.40 -1.82 -18.51
N TYR A 174 -7.76 -2.87 -17.99
CA TYR A 174 -6.33 -3.09 -18.26
C TYR A 174 -6.11 -3.59 -19.69
N GLU A 175 -7.03 -4.39 -20.22
CA GLU A 175 -7.00 -4.83 -21.62
C GLU A 175 -7.14 -3.65 -22.59
N SER A 176 -7.72 -2.52 -22.16
CA SER A 176 -7.76 -1.26 -22.90
C SER A 176 -6.60 -0.30 -22.60
N GLY A 177 -5.58 -0.75 -21.85
CA GLY A 177 -4.32 -0.02 -21.61
C GLY A 177 -4.25 0.76 -20.30
N TYR A 178 -5.22 0.64 -19.40
CA TYR A 178 -5.09 1.20 -18.05
C TYR A 178 -3.98 0.47 -17.28
N SER A 179 -3.24 1.19 -16.42
CA SER A 179 -2.26 0.61 -15.51
C SER A 179 -2.52 1.09 -14.07
N PRO A 180 -2.28 0.26 -13.04
CA PRO A 180 -2.37 0.73 -11.67
C PRO A 180 -1.37 1.87 -11.44
N TYR A 181 -1.74 2.85 -10.64
CA TYR A 181 -0.84 3.93 -10.26
C TYR A 181 -0.92 4.20 -8.76
N ILE A 182 0.20 4.61 -8.20
CA ILE A 182 0.31 5.05 -6.82
C ILE A 182 0.09 6.56 -6.78
N SER A 183 -0.76 7.03 -5.87
CA SER A 183 -0.87 8.45 -5.56
C SER A 183 -0.60 8.69 -4.07
N SER A 184 0.07 9.79 -3.75
CA SER A 184 0.16 10.28 -2.38
C SER A 184 -1.02 11.19 -2.05
N GLY A 185 -1.55 11.04 -0.83
CA GLY A 185 -2.60 11.87 -0.29
C GLY A 185 -2.22 13.36 -0.21
N LYS A 186 -3.13 14.23 -0.67
CA LYS A 186 -2.98 15.68 -0.92
C LYS A 186 -2.14 16.02 -2.18
N LYS A 187 -2.84 15.94 -3.34
CA LYS A 187 -2.50 16.49 -4.68
C LYS A 187 -1.82 15.54 -5.69
N PHE A 188 -1.88 14.22 -5.52
CA PHE A 188 -1.21 13.29 -6.47
C PHE A 188 0.27 13.65 -6.64
N LYS A 189 0.92 14.08 -5.55
CA LYS A 189 2.33 14.45 -5.65
C LYS A 189 3.15 13.18 -5.87
N PRO A 190 4.21 13.23 -6.70
CA PRO A 190 5.20 12.15 -6.76
C PRO A 190 5.68 11.81 -5.35
N LEU A 191 5.99 10.54 -5.10
CA LEU A 191 6.51 10.07 -3.80
C LEU A 191 7.59 11.02 -3.27
N ASP A 192 7.41 11.48 -2.03
CA ASP A 192 8.26 12.50 -1.40
C ASP A 192 9.49 11.82 -0.78
N THR A 193 10.56 11.73 -1.58
CA THR A 193 11.88 11.08 -1.37
C THR A 193 12.43 10.89 0.06
N ILE A 194 11.97 11.65 1.05
CA ILE A 194 12.31 11.50 2.47
C ILE A 194 11.49 10.38 3.15
N LYS A 195 10.17 10.29 2.91
CA LYS A 195 9.30 9.31 3.59
C LYS A 195 9.41 7.91 3.00
N GLU A 196 9.61 7.77 1.69
CA GLU A 196 9.68 6.48 1.00
C GLU A 196 11.12 6.07 0.67
N LYS A 197 12.10 6.62 1.40
CA LYS A 197 13.52 6.39 1.14
C LYS A 197 13.89 4.91 1.08
N GLU A 198 13.34 4.09 1.99
CA GLU A 198 13.59 2.63 2.02
C GLU A 198 13.03 1.96 0.75
N PHE A 199 11.78 2.25 0.37
CA PHE A 199 11.14 1.71 -0.83
C PHE A 199 11.87 2.10 -2.12
N ILE A 200 12.18 3.39 -2.27
CA ILE A 200 12.93 3.89 -3.44
C ILE A 200 14.35 3.29 -3.49
N ALA A 201 15.01 3.10 -2.34
CA ALA A 201 16.32 2.47 -2.30
C ALA A 201 16.27 0.99 -2.72
N ALA A 202 15.27 0.23 -2.26
CA ALA A 202 15.09 -1.17 -2.64
C ALA A 202 14.81 -1.32 -4.15
N LEU A 203 13.93 -0.47 -4.70
CA LEU A 203 13.66 -0.44 -6.14
C LEU A 203 14.92 -0.11 -6.97
N LYS A 204 15.77 0.82 -6.49
CA LYS A 204 17.05 1.11 -7.15
C LYS A 204 18.00 -0.08 -7.10
N LYS A 205 18.15 -0.71 -5.93
CA LYS A 205 19.07 -1.84 -5.72
C LYS A 205 18.70 -3.04 -6.60
N THR A 206 17.41 -3.21 -6.89
CA THR A 206 16.89 -4.31 -7.71
C THR A 206 16.63 -3.93 -9.17
N ASN A 207 17.08 -2.74 -9.61
CA ASN A 207 16.89 -2.23 -10.98
C ASN A 207 15.42 -2.10 -11.42
N ARG A 208 14.51 -1.87 -10.47
CA ARG A 208 13.06 -1.72 -10.68
C ARG A 208 12.57 -0.28 -10.56
N LEU A 209 13.45 0.69 -10.31
CA LEU A 209 13.10 2.12 -10.37
C LEU A 209 13.34 2.68 -11.78
N VAL A 210 12.31 3.28 -12.39
CA VAL A 210 12.41 3.98 -13.67
C VAL A 210 12.07 5.47 -13.55
N HIS A 211 12.57 6.25 -14.50
CA HIS A 211 12.52 7.72 -14.53
C HIS A 211 12.02 8.27 -15.87
N GLU A 212 11.16 7.55 -16.58
CA GLU A 212 10.64 7.98 -17.89
C GLU A 212 9.61 9.11 -17.74
#